data_AF-A0A090GA57-F1
#
_entry.id   AF-A0A090GA57-F1
#
_cell.length_a   1.000
_cell.length_b   1.000
_cell.length_c   1.000
_cell.angle_alpha   90.00
_cell.angle_beta   90.00
_cell.angle_gamma   90.00
#
_symmetry.space_group_name_H-M   'P 1'
#
loop_
_entity.id
_entity.type
_entity.pdbx_description
1 polymer ?
#
loop_
_entity_poly.entity_id
_entity_poly.type
_entity_poly.pdbx_seq_one_letter_code
_entity_poly.pdbx_strand_id
1 'polypeptide(L)'
;MIVLVTGASGLIGATLCARLGAEGHEVVRVVHRPAVHGLLQGRTIVVDMAKALEAEDWLTHLVGVDAVVNCAGVLQDSPRENTGNVHAIGASALFAACERAGVRRVLHFSAIGVDREQPSAFSTSKLAGDHALMERDLDWVILRPSVVLGRPAFGASALFRGLAALPLLPTMPGTGLLQVVQLDDVVSTVLTLLGRGSPSRLTLELAGPEALTMSEVVGHYREWLGWGRAKEFVLPGWVAAMLYRFGDLAGLLDWRPPMRTNAAKEIARGATGALEPWELATGIQPSSLASALATNPPTVQERWFAGLYFVKPAIFVVLPFFWIATGIISLTTGWRSGVELLLGTAFEPLAGPVVVAGALADMVVGAMIAWRATSRAGLWGAIAVSCFYAIAGSILRPDLWNAPLGPLMKILPILVLHFCALAILQER
;
A
#
# COMPACT_ATOMS: atom_id res chain seq x y z
N MET A 1 -0.69 19.89 24.07
CA MET A 1 -0.98 18.54 24.57
C MET A 1 0.00 17.56 23.96
N ILE A 2 0.25 16.44 24.62
CA ILE A 2 1.03 15.31 24.14
C ILE A 2 0.06 14.25 23.60
N VAL A 3 0.13 13.96 22.30
CA VAL A 3 -0.76 13.01 21.63
C VAL A 3 0.03 11.80 21.15
N LEU A 4 -0.37 10.61 21.61
CA LEU A 4 0.17 9.36 21.08
C LEU A 4 -0.65 8.91 19.88
N VAL A 5 0.00 8.74 18.73
CA VAL A 5 -0.65 8.35 17.47
C VAL A 5 -0.12 7.00 17.02
N THR A 6 -0.97 5.97 16.99
CA THR A 6 -0.62 4.68 16.37
C THR A 6 -0.88 4.70 14.88
N GLY A 7 -0.20 3.81 14.13
CA GLY A 7 -0.28 3.84 12.68
C GLY A 7 0.29 5.15 12.10
N ALA A 8 1.25 5.77 12.78
CA ALA A 8 1.80 7.09 12.43
C ALA A 8 2.51 7.11 11.06
N SER A 9 2.90 5.94 10.55
CA SER A 9 3.42 5.81 9.18
C SER A 9 2.31 5.73 8.12
N GLY A 10 1.05 5.52 8.49
CA GLY A 10 -0.09 5.36 7.58
C GLY A 10 -0.55 6.66 6.93
N LEU A 11 -1.53 6.60 6.01
CA LEU A 11 -2.08 7.78 5.32
C LEU A 11 -2.66 8.79 6.32
N ILE A 12 -3.56 8.33 7.18
CA ILE A 12 -4.22 9.18 8.19
C ILE A 12 -3.22 9.58 9.26
N GLY A 13 -2.52 8.61 9.86
CA GLY A 13 -1.61 8.86 10.97
C GLY A 13 -0.47 9.82 10.63
N ALA A 14 0.13 9.72 9.45
CA ALA A 14 1.22 10.61 9.05
C ALA A 14 0.75 12.06 8.87
N THR A 15 -0.36 12.26 8.17
CA THR A 15 -0.95 13.60 7.97
C THR A 15 -1.42 14.20 9.28
N LEU A 16 -2.04 13.39 10.15
CA LEU A 16 -2.45 13.82 11.49
C LEU A 16 -1.24 14.24 12.33
N CYS A 17 -0.16 13.46 12.36
CA CYS A 17 1.06 13.82 13.08
C CYS A 17 1.66 15.15 12.60
N ALA A 18 1.63 15.39 11.28
CA ALA A 18 2.10 16.64 10.71
C ALA A 18 1.21 17.83 11.11
N ARG A 19 -0.11 17.67 11.06
CA ARG A 19 -1.07 18.72 11.43
C ARG A 19 -1.07 19.03 12.94
N LEU A 20 -1.02 18.01 13.79
CA LEU A 20 -0.84 18.18 15.24
C LEU A 20 0.43 18.97 15.58
N GLY A 21 1.56 18.63 14.93
CA GLY A 21 2.81 19.36 15.12
C GLY A 21 2.73 20.82 14.65
N ALA A 22 2.05 21.08 13.52
CA ALA A 22 1.81 22.44 13.03
C ALA A 22 0.93 23.28 13.97
N GLU A 23 0.03 22.66 14.73
CA GLU A 23 -0.79 23.30 15.77
C GLU A 23 -0.07 23.40 17.14
N GLY A 24 1.22 23.06 17.19
CA GLY A 24 2.04 23.18 18.40
C GLY A 24 1.83 22.08 19.42
N HIS A 25 1.22 20.95 19.04
CA HIS A 25 1.12 19.77 19.89
C HIS A 25 2.39 18.92 19.81
N GLU A 26 2.73 18.28 20.93
CA GLU A 26 3.79 17.27 20.95
C GLU A 26 3.19 15.93 20.51
N VAL A 27 3.87 15.25 19.59
CA VAL A 27 3.37 14.00 19.00
C VAL A 27 4.31 12.85 19.33
N VAL A 28 3.76 11.81 19.96
CA VAL A 28 4.42 10.51 20.16
C VAL A 28 3.96 9.58 19.04
N ARG A 29 4.84 9.33 18.08
CA ARG A 29 4.55 8.57 16.86
C ARG A 29 4.85 7.10 17.09
N VAL A 30 3.84 6.24 16.99
CA VAL A 30 4.03 4.80 17.07
C VAL A 30 4.08 4.20 15.67
N VAL A 31 5.22 3.58 15.35
CA VAL A 31 5.48 2.95 14.05
C VAL A 31 5.79 1.46 14.23
N HIS A 32 5.41 0.64 13.26
CA HIS A 32 5.70 -0.80 13.28
C HIS A 32 7.17 -1.10 12.92
N ARG A 33 7.85 -0.22 12.17
CA ARG A 33 9.27 -0.34 11.79
C ARG A 33 9.96 1.02 11.89
N PRO A 34 11.28 1.05 12.13
CA PRO A 34 12.05 2.27 12.05
C PRO A 34 11.80 2.96 10.70
N ALA A 35 11.21 4.14 10.75
CA ALA A 35 10.96 4.92 9.55
C ALA A 35 12.28 5.58 9.11
N VAL A 36 12.68 5.40 7.84
CA VAL A 36 13.82 6.13 7.23
C VAL A 36 13.39 7.55 6.80
N HIS A 37 12.41 8.13 7.49
CA HIS A 37 11.83 9.40 7.07
C HIS A 37 12.62 10.56 7.70
N GLY A 38 13.14 11.44 6.85
CA GLY A 38 13.86 12.64 7.26
C GLY A 38 12.96 13.70 7.90
N LEU A 39 13.59 14.59 8.68
CA LEU A 39 13.02 15.79 9.32
C LEU A 39 11.68 15.58 10.05
N LEU A 40 11.51 14.44 10.73
CA LEU A 40 10.38 14.23 11.63
C LEU A 40 10.67 14.87 12.99
N GLN A 41 9.92 15.91 13.36
CA GLN A 41 9.94 16.49 14.70
C GLN A 41 9.05 15.66 15.66
N GLY A 42 9.50 15.49 16.90
CA GLY A 42 8.78 14.76 17.96
C GLY A 42 9.35 13.38 18.31
N ARG A 43 8.75 12.72 19.29
CA ARG A 43 9.18 11.40 19.79
C ARG A 43 8.63 10.30 18.88
N THR A 44 9.49 9.38 18.44
CA THR A 44 9.07 8.18 17.68
C THR A 44 9.38 6.93 18.50
N ILE A 45 8.40 6.04 18.62
CA ILE A 45 8.54 4.73 19.28
C ILE A 45 8.20 3.62 18.29
N VAL A 46 8.91 2.49 18.42
CA VAL A 46 8.70 1.31 17.58
C VAL A 46 7.91 0.28 18.37
N VAL A 47 6.65 0.10 18.03
CA VAL A 47 5.77 -0.91 18.65
C VAL A 47 4.98 -1.62 17.56
N ASP A 48 5.03 -2.95 17.60
CA ASP A 48 4.24 -3.79 16.72
C ASP A 48 2.90 -4.12 17.39
N MET A 49 1.82 -3.46 16.96
CA MET A 49 0.46 -3.70 17.46
C MET A 49 0.04 -5.18 17.39
N ALA A 50 0.59 -5.95 16.45
CA ALA A 50 0.26 -7.38 16.32
C ALA A 50 0.93 -8.25 17.41
N LYS A 51 1.86 -7.67 18.18
CA LYS A 51 2.66 -8.33 19.23
C LYS A 51 2.54 -7.66 20.60
N ALA A 52 2.15 -6.39 20.65
CA ALA A 52 1.85 -5.67 21.88
C ALA A 52 0.41 -6.01 22.32
N LEU A 53 0.26 -7.20 22.91
CA LEU A 53 -1.02 -7.84 23.18
C LEU A 53 -1.47 -7.67 24.64
N GLU A 54 -0.63 -7.09 25.49
CA GLU A 54 -0.91 -6.83 26.90
C GLU A 54 -0.81 -5.33 27.20
N ALA A 55 -1.52 -4.87 28.24
CA ALA A 55 -1.51 -3.45 28.58
C ALA A 55 -0.10 -2.98 29.02
N GLU A 56 0.66 -3.87 29.65
CA GLU A 56 2.05 -3.71 30.06
C GLU A 56 2.97 -3.25 28.92
N ASP A 57 2.71 -3.71 27.70
CA ASP A 57 3.46 -3.33 26.49
C ASP A 57 3.34 -1.82 26.16
N TRP A 58 2.31 -1.15 26.70
CA TRP A 58 1.98 0.24 26.39
C TRP A 58 2.21 1.22 27.54
N LEU A 59 2.16 0.76 28.80
CA LEU A 59 2.16 1.65 29.98
C LEU A 59 3.33 2.64 29.99
N THR A 60 4.54 2.18 29.67
CA THR A 60 5.75 3.05 29.67
C THR A 60 5.71 4.13 28.58
N HIS A 61 4.91 3.92 27.54
CA HIS A 61 4.75 4.84 26.42
C HIS A 61 3.64 5.88 26.65
N LEU A 62 2.77 5.66 27.63
CA LEU A 62 1.64 6.53 27.97
C LEU A 62 1.97 7.58 29.04
N VAL A 63 3.17 7.55 29.62
CA VAL A 63 3.59 8.52 30.65
C VAL A 63 3.58 9.95 30.08
N GLY A 64 2.75 10.81 30.67
CA GLY A 64 2.58 12.21 30.27
C GLY A 64 1.74 12.42 29.01
N VAL A 65 1.17 11.36 28.43
CA VAL A 65 0.29 11.46 27.25
C VAL A 65 -1.08 11.98 27.68
N ASP A 66 -1.58 13.01 26.99
CA ASP A 66 -2.90 13.60 27.25
C ASP A 66 -4.03 12.88 26.49
N ALA A 67 -3.74 12.36 25.29
CA ALA A 67 -4.70 11.68 24.44
C ALA A 67 -4.05 10.63 23.53
N VAL A 68 -4.83 9.61 23.16
CA VAL A 68 -4.43 8.58 22.18
C VAL A 68 -5.30 8.65 20.94
N VAL A 69 -4.68 8.60 19.77
CA VAL A 69 -5.37 8.40 18.48
C VAL A 69 -4.87 7.10 17.86
N ASN A 70 -5.73 6.09 17.84
CA ASN A 70 -5.43 4.80 17.25
C ASN A 70 -5.80 4.79 15.74
N CYS A 71 -4.82 5.07 14.87
CA CYS A 71 -4.97 4.95 13.41
C CYS A 71 -4.43 3.63 12.85
N ALA A 72 -4.06 2.67 13.70
CA ALA A 72 -3.54 1.39 13.23
C ALA A 72 -4.64 0.58 12.53
N GLY A 73 -4.33 0.11 11.33
CA GLY A 73 -5.24 -0.72 10.55
C GLY A 73 -4.53 -1.42 9.42
N VAL A 74 -4.87 -2.68 9.21
CA VAL A 74 -4.40 -3.52 8.10
C VAL A 74 -5.63 -4.08 7.39
N LEU A 75 -5.73 -3.92 6.08
CA LEU A 75 -6.92 -4.37 5.35
C LEU A 75 -7.08 -5.89 5.32
N GLN A 76 -6.00 -6.62 5.56
CA GLN A 76 -5.93 -8.07 5.40
C GLN A 76 -4.67 -8.64 6.01
N ASP A 77 -4.69 -9.94 6.26
CA ASP A 77 -3.53 -10.67 6.77
C ASP A 77 -2.39 -10.67 5.75
N SER A 78 -1.18 -10.77 6.29
CA SER A 78 0.03 -11.07 5.54
C SER A 78 0.89 -12.01 6.38
N PRO A 79 1.96 -12.61 5.83
CA PRO A 79 2.89 -13.43 6.63
C PRO A 79 3.45 -12.74 7.88
N ARG A 80 3.31 -11.41 7.98
CA ARG A 80 3.83 -10.59 9.09
C ARG A 80 2.75 -9.85 9.88
N GLU A 81 1.49 -9.87 9.43
CA GLU A 81 0.41 -9.07 10.01
C GLU A 81 -0.82 -9.97 10.19
N ASN A 82 -1.34 -10.01 11.42
CA ASN A 82 -2.59 -10.67 11.75
C ASN A 82 -3.64 -9.59 12.07
N THR A 83 -4.66 -9.50 11.24
CA THR A 83 -5.76 -8.52 11.34
C THR A 83 -6.47 -8.60 12.68
N GLY A 84 -6.74 -9.80 13.18
CA GLY A 84 -7.33 -10.01 14.50
C GLY A 84 -6.48 -9.45 15.62
N ASN A 85 -5.16 -9.71 15.60
CA ASN A 85 -4.26 -9.16 16.60
C ASN A 85 -4.19 -7.64 16.53
N VAL A 86 -4.09 -7.05 15.33
CA VAL A 86 -3.95 -5.58 15.19
C VAL A 86 -5.24 -4.85 15.56
N HIS A 87 -6.40 -5.36 15.10
CA HIS A 87 -7.68 -4.64 15.25
C HIS A 87 -8.39 -4.93 16.56
N ALA A 88 -8.25 -6.13 17.13
CA ALA A 88 -8.96 -6.52 18.33
C ALA A 88 -8.01 -6.59 19.54
N ILE A 89 -7.07 -7.54 19.54
CA ILE A 89 -6.28 -7.84 20.75
C ILE A 89 -5.34 -6.69 21.12
N GLY A 90 -4.48 -6.25 20.21
CA GLY A 90 -3.54 -5.16 20.43
C GLY A 90 -4.21 -3.80 20.61
N ALA A 91 -5.35 -3.58 19.95
CA ALA A 91 -6.18 -2.39 20.20
C ALA A 91 -6.76 -2.41 21.63
N SER A 92 -7.33 -3.54 22.06
CA SER A 92 -7.84 -3.74 23.42
C SER A 92 -6.74 -3.56 24.48
N ALA A 93 -5.54 -4.08 24.23
CA ALA A 93 -4.37 -3.91 25.08
C ALA A 93 -4.00 -2.43 25.27
N LEU A 94 -3.95 -1.67 24.16
CA LEU A 94 -3.74 -0.22 24.21
C LEU A 94 -4.83 0.49 25.01
N PHE A 95 -6.11 0.17 24.80
CA PHE A 95 -7.22 0.80 25.51
C PHE A 95 -7.20 0.50 27.01
N ALA A 96 -6.93 -0.74 27.39
CA ALA A 96 -6.75 -1.14 28.78
C ALA A 96 -5.56 -0.41 29.43
N ALA A 97 -4.47 -0.19 28.68
CA ALA A 97 -3.34 0.59 29.16
C ALA A 97 -3.69 2.08 29.34
N CYS A 98 -4.48 2.67 28.43
CA CYS A 98 -4.98 4.04 28.58
C CYS A 98 -5.78 4.20 29.88
N GLU A 99 -6.70 3.28 30.16
CA GLU A 99 -7.51 3.26 31.38
C GLU A 99 -6.62 3.19 32.65
N ARG A 100 -5.65 2.28 32.67
CA ARG A 100 -4.69 2.12 33.77
C ARG A 100 -3.76 3.31 33.96
N ALA A 101 -3.34 3.96 32.88
CA ALA A 101 -2.44 5.11 32.89
C ALA A 101 -3.19 6.45 33.14
N GLY A 102 -4.53 6.44 33.18
CA GLY A 102 -5.35 7.64 33.35
C GLY A 102 -5.48 8.50 32.09
N VAL A 103 -5.10 7.98 30.91
CA VAL A 103 -5.25 8.66 29.63
C VAL A 103 -6.69 8.50 29.13
N ARG A 104 -7.57 9.43 29.51
CA ARG A 104 -9.01 9.30 29.29
C ARG A 104 -9.46 9.48 27.85
N ARG A 105 -8.84 10.41 27.08
CA ARG A 105 -9.26 10.75 25.72
C ARG A 105 -8.68 9.76 24.71
N VAL A 106 -9.55 8.97 24.07
CA VAL A 106 -9.13 7.97 23.07
C VAL A 106 -9.97 8.08 21.80
N LEU A 107 -9.33 8.36 20.67
CA LEU A 107 -9.96 8.32 19.34
C LEU A 107 -9.53 7.06 18.62
N HIS A 108 -10.47 6.31 18.06
CA HIS A 108 -10.19 5.03 17.38
C HIS A 108 -10.72 5.03 15.95
N PHE A 109 -9.85 4.67 15.00
CA PHE A 109 -10.24 4.47 13.60
C PHE A 109 -10.68 3.03 13.33
N SER A 110 -11.97 2.92 13.02
CA SER A 110 -12.62 1.72 12.52
C SER A 110 -12.86 1.84 11.01
N ALA A 111 -13.93 1.25 10.48
CA ALA A 111 -14.33 1.40 9.08
C ALA A 111 -15.86 1.55 8.96
N ILE A 112 -16.31 2.21 7.89
CA ILE A 112 -17.74 2.35 7.63
C ILE A 112 -18.40 0.99 7.36
N GLY A 113 -19.64 0.81 7.85
CA GLY A 113 -20.42 -0.40 7.61
C GLY A 113 -19.89 -1.69 8.26
N VAL A 114 -18.97 -1.59 9.25
CA VAL A 114 -18.45 -2.76 9.99
C VAL A 114 -19.55 -3.52 10.76
N ASP A 115 -20.64 -2.85 11.09
CA ASP A 115 -21.82 -3.33 11.81
C ASP A 115 -22.99 -3.75 10.90
N ARG A 116 -22.82 -3.65 9.57
CA ARG A 116 -23.83 -4.15 8.63
C ARG A 116 -23.82 -5.68 8.57
N GLU A 117 -24.96 -6.24 8.13
CA GLU A 117 -25.09 -7.67 7.89
C GLU A 117 -24.01 -8.22 6.96
N GLN A 118 -23.68 -9.51 7.13
CA GLN A 118 -22.67 -10.25 6.37
C GLN A 118 -21.27 -9.60 6.41
N PRO A 119 -20.69 -9.39 7.62
CA PRO A 119 -19.39 -8.76 7.74
C PRO A 119 -18.28 -9.62 7.10
N SER A 120 -17.32 -8.98 6.44
CA SER A 120 -16.07 -9.65 6.08
C SER A 120 -15.22 -9.92 7.32
N ALA A 121 -14.21 -10.78 7.21
CA ALA A 121 -13.26 -11.00 8.31
C ALA A 121 -12.60 -9.69 8.77
N PHE A 122 -12.32 -8.78 7.83
CA PHE A 122 -11.85 -7.42 8.12
C PHE A 122 -12.88 -6.65 8.96
N SER A 123 -14.14 -6.59 8.53
CA SER A 123 -15.20 -5.90 9.28
C SER A 123 -15.41 -6.49 10.67
N THR A 124 -15.44 -7.82 10.79
CA THR A 124 -15.56 -8.51 12.09
C THR A 124 -14.41 -8.14 13.02
N SER A 125 -13.17 -8.13 12.53
CA SER A 125 -12.00 -7.77 13.35
C SER A 125 -12.03 -6.31 13.80
N LYS A 126 -12.49 -5.38 12.95
CA LYS A 126 -12.64 -3.97 13.29
C LYS A 126 -13.77 -3.75 14.30
N LEU A 127 -14.92 -4.39 14.10
CA LEU A 127 -16.05 -4.30 15.03
C LEU A 127 -15.71 -4.86 16.41
N ALA A 128 -14.89 -5.92 16.50
CA ALA A 128 -14.39 -6.42 17.77
C ALA A 128 -13.52 -5.36 18.51
N GLY A 129 -12.72 -4.59 17.78
CA GLY A 129 -11.97 -3.44 18.32
C GLY A 129 -12.88 -2.32 18.81
N ASP A 130 -13.95 -2.01 18.07
CA ASP A 130 -14.97 -1.04 18.48
C ASP A 130 -15.57 -1.43 19.83
N HIS A 131 -16.03 -2.68 19.96
CA HIS A 131 -16.62 -3.20 21.20
C HIS A 131 -15.63 -3.17 22.37
N ALA A 132 -14.38 -3.58 22.13
CA ALA A 132 -13.34 -3.56 23.16
C ALA A 132 -13.06 -2.15 23.71
N LEU A 133 -13.27 -1.09 22.91
CA LEU A 133 -13.18 0.29 23.37
C LEU A 133 -14.47 0.74 24.08
N MET A 134 -15.64 0.40 23.52
CA MET A 134 -16.94 0.78 24.07
C MET A 134 -17.16 0.27 25.50
N GLU A 135 -16.60 -0.89 25.83
CA GLU A 135 -16.66 -1.51 27.16
C GLU A 135 -15.81 -0.78 28.23
N ARG A 136 -14.97 0.18 27.83
CA ARG A 136 -14.02 0.86 28.74
C ARG A 136 -14.62 2.12 29.36
N ASP A 137 -14.18 2.44 30.57
CA ASP A 137 -14.50 3.72 31.21
C ASP A 137 -13.59 4.86 30.70
N LEU A 138 -13.65 5.11 29.40
CA LEU A 138 -12.85 6.12 28.70
C LEU A 138 -13.74 7.15 28.01
N ASP A 139 -13.17 8.33 27.75
CA ASP A 139 -13.80 9.39 26.97
C ASP A 139 -13.52 9.13 25.48
N TRP A 140 -14.07 8.04 24.97
CA TRP A 140 -13.73 7.51 23.65
C TRP A 140 -14.54 8.12 22.51
N VAL A 141 -13.98 8.14 21.28
CA VAL A 141 -14.72 8.40 20.05
C VAL A 141 -14.28 7.42 18.98
N ILE A 142 -15.24 6.76 18.33
CA ILE A 142 -14.97 5.81 17.23
C ILE A 142 -15.28 6.51 15.91
N LEU A 143 -14.30 6.57 15.03
CA LEU A 143 -14.41 7.15 13.70
C LEU A 143 -14.44 6.01 12.67
N ARG A 144 -15.52 5.94 11.89
CA ARG A 144 -15.76 4.95 10.84
C ARG A 144 -15.69 5.63 9.48
N PRO A 145 -14.48 5.94 8.97
CA PRO A 145 -14.37 6.56 7.66
C PRO A 145 -14.79 5.61 6.55
N SER A 146 -15.36 6.20 5.51
CA SER A 146 -15.48 5.59 4.19
C SER A 146 -14.10 5.50 3.51
N VAL A 147 -14.08 5.42 2.18
CA VAL A 147 -12.85 5.47 1.39
C VAL A 147 -12.21 6.84 1.53
N VAL A 148 -11.11 6.91 2.28
CA VAL A 148 -10.36 8.14 2.50
C VAL A 148 -9.48 8.45 1.28
N LEU A 149 -9.75 9.59 0.66
CA LEU A 149 -8.98 10.12 -0.47
C LEU A 149 -8.20 11.37 -0.07
N GLY A 150 -7.00 11.54 -0.61
CA GLY A 150 -6.17 12.70 -0.33
C GLY A 150 -5.02 12.88 -1.30
N ARG A 151 -4.19 13.88 -0.99
CA ARG A 151 -3.01 14.22 -1.78
C ARG A 151 -1.91 13.14 -1.76
N PRO A 152 -1.57 12.49 -0.62
CA PRO A 152 -0.60 11.40 -0.64
C PRO A 152 -1.13 10.21 -1.43
N ALA A 153 -0.33 9.74 -2.39
CA ALA A 153 -0.68 8.60 -3.25
C ALA A 153 -0.48 7.27 -2.50
N PHE A 154 -1.42 6.93 -1.62
CA PHE A 154 -1.43 5.67 -0.86
C PHE A 154 -2.82 5.03 -0.81
N GLY A 155 -2.88 3.70 -0.75
CA GLY A 155 -4.13 2.96 -0.62
C GLY A 155 -5.11 3.30 -1.77
N ALA A 156 -6.35 3.62 -1.43
CA ALA A 156 -7.38 3.99 -2.41
C ALA A 156 -6.98 5.23 -3.25
N SER A 157 -6.34 6.23 -2.64
CA SER A 157 -5.86 7.43 -3.36
C SER A 157 -4.89 7.09 -4.49
N ALA A 158 -4.04 6.08 -4.28
CA ALA A 158 -3.13 5.57 -5.29
C ALA A 158 -3.87 4.78 -6.37
N LEU A 159 -4.80 3.90 -5.96
CA LEU A 159 -5.59 3.08 -6.87
C LEU A 159 -6.40 3.93 -7.86
N PHE A 160 -7.12 4.94 -7.38
CA PHE A 160 -7.94 5.79 -8.25
C PHE A 160 -7.12 6.60 -9.25
N ARG A 161 -5.93 7.08 -8.85
CA ARG A 161 -4.97 7.70 -9.78
C ARG A 161 -4.50 6.70 -10.85
N GLY A 162 -4.17 5.48 -10.45
CA GLY A 162 -3.78 4.42 -11.38
C GLY A 162 -4.90 4.06 -12.36
N LEU A 163 -6.12 3.87 -11.87
CA LEU A 163 -7.31 3.59 -12.70
C LEU A 163 -7.59 4.74 -13.66
N ALA A 164 -7.39 5.99 -13.24
CA ALA A 164 -7.53 7.15 -14.10
C ALA A 164 -6.58 7.13 -15.31
N ALA A 165 -5.40 6.49 -15.22
CA ALA A 165 -4.47 6.38 -16.35
C ALA A 165 -4.88 5.34 -17.41
N LEU A 166 -5.84 4.46 -17.11
CA LEU A 166 -6.29 3.45 -18.07
C LEU A 166 -7.22 4.09 -19.11
N PRO A 167 -6.95 3.96 -20.43
CA PRO A 167 -7.88 4.46 -21.45
C PRO A 167 -9.20 3.67 -21.49
N LEU A 168 -9.14 2.41 -21.07
CA LEU A 168 -10.26 1.49 -20.95
C LEU A 168 -10.36 1.05 -19.48
N LEU A 169 -11.39 1.51 -18.78
CA LEU A 169 -11.61 1.29 -17.35
C LEU A 169 -12.34 -0.05 -17.13
N PRO A 170 -11.71 -1.03 -16.44
CA PRO A 170 -12.41 -2.24 -16.02
C PRO A 170 -13.38 -1.92 -14.89
N THR A 171 -14.67 -2.23 -15.09
CA THR A 171 -15.68 -2.15 -14.04
C THR A 171 -16.05 -3.54 -13.55
N MET A 172 -16.19 -3.68 -12.22
CA MET A 172 -16.59 -4.93 -11.60
C MET A 172 -18.11 -4.94 -11.41
N PRO A 173 -18.82 -6.00 -11.85
CA PRO A 173 -20.25 -6.11 -11.62
C PRO A 173 -20.55 -6.15 -10.11
N GLY A 174 -21.65 -5.51 -9.69
CA GLY A 174 -22.08 -5.51 -8.29
C GLY A 174 -21.24 -4.63 -7.36
N THR A 175 -20.47 -3.67 -7.89
CA THR A 175 -19.77 -2.67 -7.08
C THR A 175 -20.78 -1.71 -6.43
N GLY A 176 -20.71 -1.57 -5.10
CA GLY A 176 -21.55 -0.63 -4.37
C GLY A 176 -21.12 0.83 -4.56
N LEU A 177 -22.00 1.77 -4.18
CA LEU A 177 -21.69 3.20 -4.20
C LEU A 177 -20.65 3.57 -3.13
N LEU A 178 -19.90 4.63 -3.38
CA LEU A 178 -18.82 5.13 -2.54
C LEU A 178 -19.09 6.60 -2.18
N GLN A 179 -19.23 6.91 -0.89
CA GLN A 179 -19.20 8.29 -0.39
C GLN A 179 -17.78 8.61 0.09
N VAL A 180 -16.89 8.91 -0.85
CA VAL A 180 -15.46 9.13 -0.57
C VAL A 180 -15.25 10.34 0.34
N VAL A 181 -14.50 10.17 1.42
CA VAL A 181 -14.23 11.24 2.40
C VAL A 181 -12.83 11.81 2.19
N GLN A 182 -12.68 13.12 2.34
CA GLN A 182 -11.38 13.77 2.16
C GLN A 182 -10.51 13.61 3.40
N LEU A 183 -9.23 13.32 3.19
CA LEU A 183 -8.24 13.15 4.26
C LEU A 183 -8.15 14.39 5.15
N ASP A 184 -8.25 15.57 4.57
CA ASP A 184 -8.18 16.83 5.34
C ASP A 184 -9.40 16.99 6.26
N ASP A 185 -10.59 16.58 5.84
CA ASP A 185 -11.80 16.60 6.68
C ASP A 185 -11.68 15.56 7.82
N VAL A 186 -11.15 14.38 7.52
CA VAL A 186 -10.87 13.33 8.52
C VAL A 186 -9.88 13.83 9.58
N VAL A 187 -8.79 14.46 9.17
CA VAL A 187 -7.79 14.99 10.09
C VAL A 187 -8.35 16.18 10.89
N SER A 188 -9.09 17.08 10.25
CA SER A 188 -9.76 18.20 10.94
C SER A 188 -10.77 17.71 11.97
N THR A 189 -11.48 16.61 11.67
CA THR A 189 -12.39 15.94 12.63
C THR A 189 -11.64 15.47 13.86
N VAL A 190 -10.48 14.84 13.70
CA VAL A 190 -9.66 14.41 14.84
C VAL A 190 -9.21 15.61 15.67
N LEU A 191 -8.75 16.68 15.04
CA LEU A 191 -8.29 17.89 15.73
C LEU A 191 -9.42 18.55 16.55
N THR A 192 -10.61 18.72 15.95
CA THR A 192 -11.80 19.22 16.64
C THR A 192 -12.17 18.32 17.82
N LEU A 193 -12.12 17.00 17.64
CA LEU A 193 -12.43 16.04 18.69
C LEU A 193 -11.28 15.86 19.69
N LEU A 194 -10.10 16.43 19.53
CA LEU A 194 -9.10 16.49 20.59
C LEU A 194 -9.27 17.73 21.49
N GLY A 195 -10.10 18.68 21.06
CA GLY A 195 -10.44 19.88 21.81
C GLY A 195 -11.07 19.59 23.18
N ARG A 196 -10.91 20.56 24.10
CA ARG A 196 -11.56 20.50 25.42
C ARG A 196 -13.07 20.64 25.27
N GLY A 197 -13.82 19.81 26.00
CA GLY A 197 -15.29 19.82 25.97
C GLY A 197 -15.90 19.15 24.74
N SER A 198 -15.08 18.59 23.84
CA SER A 198 -15.57 17.83 22.70
C SER A 198 -16.33 16.59 23.14
N PRO A 199 -17.41 16.20 22.43
CA PRO A 199 -18.25 15.09 22.82
C PRO A 199 -17.45 13.78 22.88
N SER A 200 -17.92 12.84 23.70
CA SER A 200 -17.32 11.53 23.94
C SER A 200 -18.40 10.44 23.98
N ARG A 201 -17.98 9.18 23.92
CA ARG A 201 -18.82 7.98 23.85
C ARG A 201 -19.77 7.99 22.66
N LEU A 202 -19.25 8.34 21.49
CA LEU A 202 -19.99 8.32 20.24
C LEU A 202 -19.21 7.63 19.12
N THR A 203 -19.98 7.16 18.14
CA THR A 203 -19.48 6.59 16.89
C THR A 203 -19.92 7.49 15.75
N LEU A 204 -18.97 7.89 14.89
CA LEU A 204 -19.22 8.76 13.74
C LEU A 204 -18.82 8.07 12.46
N GLU A 205 -19.72 8.03 11.49
CA GLU A 205 -19.40 7.68 10.11
C GLU A 205 -18.84 8.92 9.40
N LEU A 206 -17.67 8.80 8.77
CA LEU A 206 -17.06 9.91 8.02
C LEU A 206 -17.15 9.60 6.53
N ALA A 207 -18.07 10.25 5.83
CA ALA A 207 -18.35 10.00 4.42
C ALA A 207 -18.42 11.31 3.61
N GLY A 208 -18.16 11.26 2.31
CA GLY A 208 -18.33 12.43 1.45
C GLY A 208 -19.80 12.82 1.24
N PRO A 209 -20.06 14.03 0.74
CA PRO A 209 -21.43 14.50 0.49
C PRO A 209 -22.16 13.74 -0.62
N GLU A 210 -21.42 13.07 -1.52
CA GLU A 210 -21.95 12.46 -2.75
C GLU A 210 -21.71 10.96 -2.77
N ALA A 211 -22.77 10.18 -3.05
CA ALA A 211 -22.66 8.75 -3.29
C ALA A 211 -22.33 8.50 -4.77
N LEU A 212 -21.06 8.15 -5.04
CA LEU A 212 -20.50 8.01 -6.38
C LEU A 212 -20.25 6.54 -6.73
N THR A 213 -20.42 6.20 -8.00
CA THR A 213 -19.90 4.96 -8.56
C THR A 213 -18.37 5.00 -8.66
N MET A 214 -17.73 3.83 -8.73
CA MET A 214 -16.29 3.72 -9.02
C MET A 214 -15.90 4.49 -10.30
N SER A 215 -16.74 4.41 -11.34
CA SER A 215 -16.52 5.10 -12.62
C SER A 215 -16.58 6.63 -12.49
N GLU A 216 -17.47 7.17 -11.65
CA GLU A 216 -17.56 8.60 -11.40
C GLU A 216 -16.35 9.12 -10.60
N VAL A 217 -15.90 8.38 -9.58
CA VAL A 217 -14.67 8.73 -8.84
C VAL A 217 -13.47 8.76 -9.78
N VAL A 218 -13.32 7.73 -10.63
CA VAL A 218 -12.26 7.72 -11.67
C VAL A 218 -12.44 8.87 -12.65
N GLY A 219 -13.68 9.19 -13.03
CA GLY A 219 -14.02 10.32 -13.89
C GLY A 219 -13.50 11.65 -13.35
N HIS A 220 -13.72 11.94 -12.07
CA HIS A 220 -13.20 13.13 -11.41
C HIS A 220 -11.66 13.19 -11.42
N TYR A 221 -10.97 12.08 -11.16
CA TYR A 221 -9.50 12.04 -11.27
C TYR A 221 -9.00 12.26 -12.70
N ARG A 222 -9.71 11.74 -13.70
CA ARG A 222 -9.35 11.95 -15.11
C ARG A 222 -9.50 13.40 -15.53
N GLU A 223 -10.62 14.02 -15.18
CA GLU A 223 -10.85 15.45 -15.40
C GLU A 223 -9.77 16.29 -14.72
N TRP A 224 -9.50 16.00 -13.45
CA TRP A 224 -8.44 16.66 -12.69
C TRP A 224 -7.07 16.53 -13.35
N LEU A 225 -6.72 15.36 -13.90
CA LEU A 225 -5.44 15.15 -14.60
C LEU A 225 -5.39 15.75 -16.01
N GLY A 226 -6.52 16.23 -16.53
CA GLY A 226 -6.68 16.77 -17.89
C GLY A 226 -6.86 15.68 -18.96
N TRP A 227 -7.43 14.53 -18.58
CA TRP A 227 -7.73 13.41 -19.48
C TRP A 227 -9.23 13.34 -19.79
N GLY A 228 -9.58 12.98 -21.03
CA GLY A 228 -10.98 12.77 -21.43
C GLY A 228 -11.63 11.56 -20.73
N ARG A 229 -12.95 11.37 -20.84
CA ARG A 229 -13.64 10.23 -20.21
C ARG A 229 -13.06 8.88 -20.66
N ALA A 230 -12.93 7.93 -19.73
CA ALA A 230 -12.52 6.56 -20.06
C ALA A 230 -13.67 5.83 -20.75
N LYS A 231 -13.35 4.90 -21.64
CA LYS A 231 -14.33 3.90 -22.08
C LYS A 231 -14.44 2.84 -20.98
N GLU A 232 -15.65 2.40 -20.67
CA GLU A 232 -15.88 1.40 -19.63
C GLU A 232 -16.12 0.04 -20.27
N PHE A 233 -15.68 -1.03 -19.60
CA PHE A 233 -16.05 -2.39 -19.94
C PHE A 233 -16.25 -3.20 -18.68
N VAL A 234 -17.30 -4.03 -18.69
CA VAL A 234 -17.59 -4.92 -17.58
C VAL A 234 -16.64 -6.10 -17.65
N LEU A 235 -15.85 -6.28 -16.61
CA LEU A 235 -14.93 -7.40 -16.51
C LEU A 235 -15.73 -8.70 -16.26
N PRO A 236 -15.54 -9.77 -17.06
CA PRO A 236 -16.19 -11.04 -16.79
C PRO A 236 -15.84 -11.55 -15.38
N GLY A 237 -16.82 -12.08 -14.66
CA GLY A 237 -16.66 -12.46 -13.24
C GLY A 237 -15.52 -13.45 -12.98
N TRP A 238 -15.23 -14.36 -13.92
CA TRP A 238 -14.11 -15.29 -13.81
C TRP A 238 -12.75 -14.59 -13.94
N VAL A 239 -12.64 -13.56 -14.79
CA VAL A 239 -11.42 -12.76 -14.93
C VAL A 239 -11.20 -11.95 -13.66
N ALA A 240 -12.26 -11.34 -13.12
CA ALA A 240 -12.22 -10.64 -11.85
C ALA A 240 -11.74 -11.56 -10.71
N ALA A 241 -12.30 -12.76 -10.61
CA ALA A 241 -11.91 -13.76 -9.62
C ALA A 241 -10.43 -14.17 -9.77
N MET A 242 -9.94 -14.34 -11.00
CA MET A 242 -8.52 -14.61 -11.25
C MET A 242 -7.61 -13.46 -10.79
N LEU A 243 -7.98 -12.21 -11.08
CA LEU A 243 -7.22 -11.04 -10.63
C LEU A 243 -7.10 -10.98 -9.11
N TYR A 244 -8.20 -11.22 -8.38
CA TYR A 244 -8.17 -11.27 -6.92
C TYR A 244 -7.28 -12.40 -6.38
N ARG A 245 -7.33 -13.59 -7.00
CA ARG A 245 -6.47 -14.73 -6.61
C ARG A 245 -4.99 -14.47 -6.90
N PHE A 246 -4.67 -13.81 -8.01
CA PHE A 246 -3.30 -13.39 -8.28
C PHE A 246 -2.82 -12.36 -7.25
N GLY A 247 -3.72 -11.47 -6.80
CA GLY A 247 -3.42 -10.56 -5.70
C GLY A 247 -3.09 -11.27 -4.39
N ASP A 248 -3.82 -12.34 -4.07
CA ASP A 248 -3.58 -13.16 -2.87
C ASP A 248 -2.23 -13.90 -2.97
N LEU A 249 -1.91 -14.47 -4.13
CA LEU A 249 -0.61 -15.11 -4.41
C LEU A 249 0.55 -14.13 -4.28
N ALA A 250 0.42 -12.93 -4.85
CA ALA A 250 1.42 -11.87 -4.68
C ALA A 250 1.58 -11.50 -3.19
N GLY A 251 0.52 -11.60 -2.40
CA GLY A 251 0.57 -11.45 -0.95
C GLY A 251 1.43 -12.46 -0.21
N LEU A 252 1.48 -13.71 -0.69
CA LEU A 252 2.38 -14.72 -0.14
C LEU A 252 3.86 -14.34 -0.36
N LEU A 253 4.15 -13.57 -1.40
CA LEU A 253 5.47 -13.04 -1.72
C LEU A 253 5.75 -11.66 -1.06
N ASP A 254 4.95 -11.28 -0.06
CA ASP A 254 5.03 -10.01 0.71
C ASP A 254 4.76 -8.75 -0.14
N TRP A 255 4.14 -8.88 -1.32
CA TRP A 255 3.62 -7.76 -2.10
C TRP A 255 2.23 -7.35 -1.61
N ARG A 256 1.86 -6.06 -1.74
CA ARG A 256 0.60 -5.51 -1.22
C ARG A 256 -0.33 -4.99 -2.33
N PRO A 257 -0.82 -5.86 -3.25
CA PRO A 257 -1.71 -5.41 -4.30
C PRO A 257 -3.06 -4.96 -3.73
N PRO A 258 -3.71 -3.95 -4.34
CA PRO A 258 -5.01 -3.43 -3.90
C PRO A 258 -6.16 -4.41 -4.15
N MET A 259 -6.02 -5.29 -5.16
CA MET A 259 -7.06 -6.22 -5.60
C MET A 259 -6.81 -7.60 -5.01
N ARG A 260 -7.40 -7.86 -3.85
CA ARG A 260 -7.40 -9.18 -3.19
C ARG A 260 -8.81 -9.61 -2.82
N THR A 261 -9.00 -10.88 -2.46
CA THR A 261 -10.34 -11.46 -2.27
C THR A 261 -11.17 -10.79 -1.18
N ASN A 262 -10.56 -10.30 -0.09
CA ASN A 262 -11.26 -9.53 0.93
C ASN A 262 -11.74 -8.17 0.42
N ALA A 263 -10.95 -7.49 -0.43
CA ALA A 263 -11.34 -6.23 -1.03
C ALA A 263 -12.57 -6.37 -1.94
N ALA A 264 -12.71 -7.51 -2.63
CA ALA A 264 -13.89 -7.79 -3.46
C ALA A 264 -15.21 -7.75 -2.66
N LYS A 265 -15.20 -8.28 -1.44
CA LYS A 265 -16.39 -8.29 -0.56
C LYS A 265 -16.76 -6.88 -0.10
N GLU A 266 -15.76 -6.08 0.31
CA GLU A 266 -15.99 -4.70 0.75
C GLU A 266 -16.43 -3.79 -0.40
N ILE A 267 -15.84 -3.94 -1.59
CA ILE A 267 -16.25 -3.20 -2.80
C ILE A 267 -17.71 -3.48 -3.15
N ALA A 268 -18.17 -4.73 -3.01
CA ALA A 268 -19.55 -5.09 -3.31
C ALA A 268 -20.57 -4.48 -2.32
N ARG A 269 -20.17 -4.30 -1.05
CA ARG A 269 -21.02 -3.71 0.01
C ARG A 269 -21.19 -2.21 -0.12
N GLY A 270 -20.29 -1.53 -0.83
CA GLY A 270 -20.26 -0.07 -0.91
C GLY A 270 -19.85 0.58 0.41
N ALA A 271 -19.62 1.89 0.36
CA ALA A 271 -19.07 2.68 1.45
C ALA A 271 -19.83 4.03 1.57
N THR A 272 -21.14 3.95 1.74
CA THR A 272 -22.03 5.07 2.02
C THR A 272 -22.27 5.21 3.53
N GLY A 273 -22.73 6.35 4.04
CA GLY A 273 -23.05 6.52 5.47
C GLY A 273 -23.80 7.81 5.78
N ALA A 274 -24.21 7.95 7.04
CA ALA A 274 -24.97 9.09 7.53
C ALA A 274 -24.03 10.25 7.93
N LEU A 275 -24.24 11.42 7.30
CA LEU A 275 -23.42 12.62 7.53
C LEU A 275 -23.86 13.42 8.75
N GLU A 276 -25.17 13.46 9.01
CA GLU A 276 -25.78 14.33 10.02
C GLU A 276 -25.13 14.19 11.42
N PRO A 277 -24.91 12.99 11.99
CA PRO A 277 -24.25 12.87 13.30
C PRO A 277 -22.84 13.45 13.34
N TRP A 278 -22.09 13.32 12.25
CA TRP A 278 -20.72 13.86 12.15
C TRP A 278 -20.74 15.39 12.07
N GLU A 279 -21.61 15.94 11.24
CA GLU A 279 -21.78 17.38 11.09
C GLU A 279 -22.22 18.04 12.41
N LEU A 280 -23.20 17.45 13.11
CA LEU A 280 -23.66 17.93 14.42
C LEU A 280 -22.56 17.89 15.49
N ALA A 281 -21.75 16.82 15.50
CA ALA A 281 -20.72 16.66 16.53
C ALA A 281 -19.49 17.56 16.33
N THR A 282 -19.22 17.99 15.10
CA THR A 282 -17.95 18.66 14.75
C THR A 282 -18.10 20.04 14.10
N GLY A 283 -19.28 20.34 13.55
CA GLY A 283 -19.51 21.51 12.71
C GLY A 283 -18.82 21.45 11.33
N ILE A 284 -18.13 20.35 11.01
CA ILE A 284 -17.42 20.19 9.75
C ILE A 284 -18.43 19.81 8.67
N GLN A 285 -18.41 20.55 7.56
CA GLN A 285 -19.16 20.24 6.35
C GLN A 285 -18.25 19.47 5.40
N PRO A 286 -18.57 18.22 5.03
CA PRO A 286 -17.67 17.37 4.23
C PRO A 286 -17.44 17.94 2.84
N SER A 287 -16.19 17.99 2.41
CA SER A 287 -15.81 18.47 1.08
C SER A 287 -16.12 17.41 0.01
N SER A 288 -16.69 17.83 -1.12
CA SER A 288 -16.86 16.95 -2.28
C SER A 288 -15.51 16.59 -2.90
N LEU A 289 -15.45 15.46 -3.62
CA LEU A 289 -14.25 15.05 -4.34
C LEU A 289 -13.83 16.11 -5.37
N ALA A 290 -14.80 16.64 -6.12
CA ALA A 290 -14.55 17.68 -7.11
C ALA A 290 -13.93 18.94 -6.48
N SER A 291 -14.46 19.40 -5.35
CA SER A 291 -13.94 20.57 -4.62
C SER A 291 -12.51 20.32 -4.12
N ALA A 292 -12.26 19.15 -3.52
CA ALA A 292 -10.95 18.80 -2.99
C ALA A 292 -9.86 18.69 -4.07
N LEU A 293 -10.22 18.17 -5.25
CA LEU A 293 -9.33 18.11 -6.42
C LEU A 293 -9.08 19.52 -7.00
N ALA A 294 -10.09 20.39 -7.02
CA ALA A 294 -9.95 21.76 -7.51
C ALA A 294 -8.99 22.61 -6.64
N THR A 295 -9.00 22.41 -5.32
CA THR A 295 -8.09 23.12 -4.40
C THR A 295 -6.65 22.57 -4.41
N ASN A 296 -6.44 21.39 -4.99
CA ASN A 296 -5.14 20.73 -5.08
C ASN A 296 -4.79 20.44 -6.55
N PRO A 297 -4.31 21.42 -7.33
CA PRO A 297 -4.06 21.22 -8.76
C PRO A 297 -3.05 20.09 -9.02
N PRO A 298 -3.22 19.33 -10.12
CA PRO A 298 -2.36 18.19 -10.43
C PRO A 298 -0.94 18.69 -10.75
N THR A 299 0.06 17.86 -10.43
CA THR A 299 1.45 18.10 -10.85
C THR A 299 1.93 17.00 -11.77
N VAL A 300 3.12 17.17 -12.35
CA VAL A 300 3.76 16.11 -13.18
C VAL A 300 3.94 14.81 -12.38
N GLN A 301 4.13 14.89 -11.07
CA GLN A 301 4.28 13.74 -10.19
C GLN A 301 3.04 12.85 -10.23
N GLU A 302 1.85 13.46 -10.25
CA GLU A 302 0.57 12.73 -10.26
C GLU A 302 0.34 12.00 -11.59
N ARG A 303 0.73 12.64 -12.71
CA ARG A 303 0.66 12.02 -14.03
C ARG A 303 1.61 10.83 -14.16
N TRP A 304 2.84 10.98 -13.68
CA TRP A 304 3.82 9.89 -13.68
C TRP A 304 3.41 8.76 -12.76
N PHE A 305 2.95 9.08 -11.54
CA PHE A 305 2.46 8.08 -10.60
C PHE A 305 1.30 7.27 -11.18
N ALA A 306 0.29 7.95 -11.71
CA ALA A 306 -0.88 7.33 -12.33
C ALA A 306 -0.48 6.39 -13.47
N GLY A 307 0.39 6.85 -14.39
CA GLY A 307 0.88 6.02 -15.49
C GLY A 307 1.72 4.82 -15.06
N LEU A 308 2.56 4.98 -14.02
CA LEU A 308 3.43 3.91 -13.52
C LEU A 308 2.71 2.90 -12.62
N TYR A 309 1.52 3.23 -12.12
CA TYR A 309 0.81 2.43 -11.11
C TYR A 309 0.62 0.97 -11.54
N PHE A 310 0.10 0.74 -12.76
CA PHE A 310 -0.09 -0.62 -13.30
C PHE A 310 1.12 -1.15 -14.08
N VAL A 311 2.08 -0.28 -14.44
CA VAL A 311 3.35 -0.71 -15.05
C VAL A 311 4.25 -1.37 -14.00
N LYS A 312 4.25 -0.87 -12.76
CA LYS A 312 5.01 -1.46 -11.64
C LYS A 312 4.76 -2.96 -11.46
N PRO A 313 3.52 -3.45 -11.24
CA PRO A 313 3.29 -4.89 -11.09
C PRO A 313 3.68 -5.68 -12.35
N ALA A 314 3.49 -5.12 -13.55
CA ALA A 314 3.95 -5.78 -14.78
C ALA A 314 5.47 -5.97 -14.80
N ILE A 315 6.25 -4.96 -14.39
CA ILE A 315 7.71 -5.07 -14.25
C ILE A 315 8.08 -6.19 -13.28
N PHE A 316 7.45 -6.23 -12.10
CA PHE A 316 7.78 -7.22 -11.07
C PHE A 316 7.19 -8.63 -11.31
N VAL A 317 6.39 -8.82 -12.35
CA VAL A 317 5.99 -10.15 -12.85
C VAL A 317 6.90 -10.58 -14.00
N VAL A 318 7.13 -9.68 -14.97
CA VAL A 318 7.86 -9.99 -16.20
C VAL A 318 9.37 -10.12 -15.96
N LEU A 319 9.98 -9.29 -15.11
CA LEU A 319 11.42 -9.38 -14.83
C LEU A 319 11.82 -10.71 -14.18
N PRO A 320 11.18 -11.17 -13.07
CA PRO A 320 11.46 -12.49 -12.53
C PRO A 320 11.24 -13.61 -13.53
N PHE A 321 10.14 -13.55 -14.28
CA PHE A 321 9.85 -14.54 -15.31
C PHE A 321 10.95 -14.59 -16.36
N PHE A 322 11.40 -13.44 -16.87
CA PHE A 322 12.48 -13.33 -17.83
C PHE A 322 13.77 -14.01 -17.32
N TRP A 323 14.20 -13.68 -16.09
CA TRP A 323 15.41 -14.25 -15.49
C TRP A 323 15.29 -15.75 -15.20
N ILE A 324 14.17 -16.21 -14.66
CA ILE A 324 13.96 -17.64 -14.38
C ILE A 324 13.87 -18.44 -15.69
N ALA A 325 13.14 -17.93 -16.68
CA ALA A 325 12.96 -18.59 -17.97
C ALA A 325 14.28 -18.69 -18.75
N THR A 326 15.11 -17.63 -18.74
CA THR A 326 16.43 -17.65 -19.40
C THR A 326 17.37 -18.68 -18.78
N GLY A 327 17.36 -18.82 -17.45
CA GLY A 327 18.09 -19.90 -16.76
C GLY A 327 17.56 -21.30 -17.11
N ILE A 328 16.24 -21.51 -17.09
CA ILE A 328 15.64 -22.81 -17.46
C ILE A 328 15.96 -23.18 -18.91
N ILE A 329 15.82 -22.23 -19.84
CA ILE A 329 16.13 -22.45 -21.26
C ILE A 329 17.61 -22.82 -21.42
N SER A 330 18.52 -22.12 -20.73
CA SER A 330 19.96 -22.40 -20.78
C SER A 330 20.31 -23.81 -20.29
N LEU A 331 19.57 -24.37 -19.33
CA LEU A 331 19.78 -25.75 -18.83
C LEU A 331 19.07 -26.83 -19.65
N THR A 332 18.17 -26.44 -20.57
CA THR A 332 17.32 -27.39 -21.31
C THR A 332 17.53 -27.26 -22.82
N THR A 333 16.65 -26.56 -23.52
CA THR A 333 16.64 -26.45 -24.98
C THR A 333 17.78 -25.59 -25.52
N GLY A 334 18.24 -24.61 -24.75
CA GLY A 334 19.33 -23.70 -25.10
C GLY A 334 20.73 -24.20 -24.74
N TRP A 335 20.85 -25.36 -24.06
CA TRP A 335 22.14 -25.87 -23.57
C TRP A 335 23.22 -25.94 -24.65
N ARG A 336 22.90 -26.57 -25.79
CA ARG A 336 23.87 -26.75 -26.89
C ARG A 336 24.35 -25.41 -27.44
N SER A 337 23.42 -24.50 -27.71
CA SER A 337 23.73 -23.15 -28.18
C SER A 337 24.58 -22.37 -27.18
N GLY A 338 24.30 -22.50 -25.87
CA GLY A 338 25.10 -21.87 -24.82
C GLY A 338 26.55 -22.37 -24.78
N VAL A 339 26.75 -23.69 -24.90
CA VAL A 339 28.10 -24.29 -24.93
C VAL A 339 28.84 -23.89 -26.21
N GLU A 340 28.16 -23.90 -27.36
CA GLU A 340 28.72 -23.49 -28.66
C GLU A 340 29.20 -22.05 -28.67
N LEU A 341 28.57 -21.15 -27.91
CA LEU A 341 29.02 -19.76 -27.79
C LEU A 341 30.41 -19.62 -27.15
N LEU A 342 30.82 -20.60 -26.33
CA LEU A 342 32.09 -20.61 -25.61
C LEU A 342 33.19 -21.44 -26.31
N LEU A 343 32.85 -22.19 -27.36
CA LEU A 343 33.84 -22.90 -28.18
C LEU A 343 34.75 -21.88 -28.91
N GLY A 344 36.05 -22.18 -28.99
CA GLY A 344 37.04 -21.27 -29.58
C GLY A 344 37.38 -20.06 -28.71
N THR A 345 36.93 -20.04 -27.44
CA THR A 345 37.25 -19.00 -26.46
C THR A 345 38.17 -19.55 -25.36
N ALA A 346 38.72 -18.67 -24.52
CA ALA A 346 39.54 -19.05 -23.36
C ALA A 346 38.79 -19.93 -22.34
N PHE A 347 37.46 -20.01 -22.40
CA PHE A 347 36.62 -20.78 -21.49
C PHE A 347 36.13 -22.12 -22.07
N GLU A 348 36.58 -22.51 -23.26
CA GLU A 348 36.17 -23.77 -23.91
C GLU A 348 36.24 -25.02 -22.99
N PRO A 349 37.32 -25.25 -22.20
CA PRO A 349 37.40 -26.40 -21.31
C PRO A 349 36.34 -26.41 -20.19
N LEU A 350 35.77 -25.24 -19.88
CA LEU A 350 34.78 -25.02 -18.85
C LEU A 350 33.42 -24.61 -19.43
N ALA A 351 33.19 -24.77 -20.74
CA ALA A 351 32.01 -24.26 -21.40
C ALA A 351 30.69 -24.77 -20.77
N GLY A 352 30.59 -26.07 -20.52
CA GLY A 352 29.43 -26.67 -19.82
C GLY A 352 29.22 -26.08 -18.41
N PRO A 353 30.21 -26.18 -17.50
CA PRO A 353 30.11 -25.58 -16.16
C PRO A 353 29.77 -24.09 -16.15
N VAL A 354 30.33 -23.29 -17.07
CA VAL A 354 30.06 -21.84 -17.16
C VAL A 354 28.60 -21.60 -17.56
N VAL A 355 28.05 -22.36 -18.52
CA VAL A 355 26.64 -22.27 -18.90
C VAL A 355 25.73 -22.65 -17.74
N VAL A 356 26.04 -23.71 -16.99
CA VAL A 356 25.29 -24.07 -15.76
C VAL A 356 25.34 -22.93 -14.75
N ALA A 357 26.52 -22.37 -14.49
CA ALA A 357 26.70 -21.31 -13.52
C ALA A 357 25.91 -20.04 -13.88
N GLY A 358 25.96 -19.62 -15.16
CA GLY A 358 25.16 -18.50 -15.66
C GLY A 358 23.66 -18.75 -15.51
N ALA A 359 23.19 -19.95 -15.89
CA ALA A 359 21.79 -20.31 -15.78
C ALA A 359 21.28 -20.32 -14.32
N LEU A 360 22.08 -20.84 -13.39
CA LEU A 360 21.76 -20.81 -11.96
C LEU A 360 21.77 -19.38 -11.42
N ALA A 361 22.71 -18.55 -11.85
CA ALA A 361 22.74 -17.13 -11.49
C ALA A 361 21.47 -16.42 -11.93
N ASP A 362 21.02 -16.65 -13.17
CA ASP A 362 19.79 -16.07 -13.71
C ASP A 362 18.56 -16.50 -12.88
N MET A 363 18.44 -17.79 -12.55
CA MET A 363 17.33 -18.29 -11.73
C MET A 363 17.32 -17.71 -10.31
N VAL A 364 18.49 -17.60 -9.67
CA VAL A 364 18.63 -17.01 -8.34
C VAL A 364 18.25 -15.53 -8.36
N VAL A 365 18.77 -14.79 -9.33
CA VAL A 365 18.43 -13.37 -9.53
C VAL A 365 16.92 -13.21 -9.72
N GLY A 366 16.31 -13.99 -10.61
CA GLY A 366 14.87 -13.94 -10.84
C GLY A 366 14.04 -14.26 -9.59
N ALA A 367 14.41 -15.29 -8.83
CA ALA A 367 13.76 -15.63 -7.56
C ALA A 367 13.91 -14.52 -6.50
N MET A 368 15.09 -13.89 -6.42
CA MET A 368 15.32 -12.74 -5.54
C MET A 368 14.47 -11.53 -5.95
N ILE A 369 14.33 -11.25 -7.25
CA ILE A 369 13.47 -10.15 -7.72
C ILE A 369 11.99 -10.41 -7.36
N ALA A 370 11.53 -11.65 -7.52
CA ALA A 370 10.15 -12.05 -7.23
C ALA A 370 9.75 -11.83 -5.76
N TRP A 371 10.68 -12.06 -4.83
CA TRP A 371 10.42 -11.96 -3.40
C TRP A 371 10.65 -10.53 -2.88
N ARG A 372 9.62 -9.87 -2.35
CA ARG A 372 9.65 -8.43 -2.04
C ARG A 372 10.80 -8.01 -1.11
N ALA A 373 11.17 -8.86 -0.16
CA ALA A 373 12.23 -8.60 0.82
C ALA A 373 13.64 -8.59 0.21
N THR A 374 13.89 -9.42 -0.81
CA THR A 374 15.20 -9.55 -1.49
C THR A 374 15.23 -8.84 -2.83
N SER A 375 14.09 -8.33 -3.31
CA SER A 375 13.94 -7.72 -4.63
C SER A 375 14.96 -6.63 -4.95
N ARG A 376 15.31 -5.78 -3.98
CA ARG A 376 16.35 -4.75 -4.17
C ARG A 376 17.73 -5.36 -4.48
N ALA A 377 18.10 -6.39 -3.72
CA ALA A 377 19.37 -7.10 -3.94
C ALA A 377 19.32 -7.90 -5.25
N GLY A 378 18.18 -8.51 -5.58
CA GLY A 378 17.96 -9.20 -6.85
C GLY A 378 18.12 -8.26 -8.05
N LEU A 379 17.56 -7.05 -8.00
CA LEU A 379 17.69 -6.05 -9.07
C LEU A 379 19.15 -5.58 -9.25
N TRP A 380 19.89 -5.37 -8.16
CA TRP A 380 21.33 -5.08 -8.26
C TRP A 380 22.13 -6.27 -8.80
N GLY A 381 21.79 -7.49 -8.39
CA GLY A 381 22.35 -8.72 -8.94
C GLY A 381 22.12 -8.84 -10.44
N ALA A 382 20.89 -8.57 -10.90
CA ALA A 382 20.54 -8.54 -12.31
C ALA A 382 21.35 -7.52 -13.12
N ILE A 383 21.56 -6.32 -12.57
CA ILE A 383 22.41 -5.29 -13.18
C ILE A 383 23.85 -5.80 -13.29
N ALA A 384 24.40 -6.37 -12.22
CA ALA A 384 25.76 -6.92 -12.21
C ALA A 384 25.94 -8.05 -13.23
N VAL A 385 25.01 -9.01 -13.27
CA VAL A 385 25.03 -10.13 -14.22
C VAL A 385 24.87 -9.64 -15.66
N SER A 386 23.98 -8.68 -15.91
CA SER A 386 23.79 -8.08 -17.23
C SER A 386 25.04 -7.35 -17.73
N CYS A 387 25.69 -6.57 -16.86
CA CYS A 387 26.97 -5.92 -17.17
C CYS A 387 28.07 -6.95 -17.44
N PHE A 388 28.13 -8.02 -16.65
CA PHE A 388 29.07 -9.12 -16.87
C PHE A 388 28.85 -9.78 -18.24
N TYR A 389 27.61 -10.13 -18.60
CA TYR A 389 27.30 -10.71 -19.92
C TYR A 389 27.61 -9.76 -21.07
N ALA A 390 27.36 -8.46 -20.92
CA ALA A 390 27.71 -7.47 -21.94
C ALA A 390 29.23 -7.39 -22.15
N ILE A 391 30.01 -7.32 -21.08
CA ILE A 391 31.47 -7.22 -21.15
C ILE A 391 32.07 -8.53 -21.68
N ALA A 392 31.70 -9.67 -21.08
CA ALA A 392 32.20 -10.98 -21.49
C ALA A 392 31.82 -11.30 -22.94
N GLY A 393 30.58 -11.05 -23.33
CA GLY A 393 30.12 -11.23 -24.71
C GLY A 393 30.88 -10.34 -25.70
N SER A 394 31.17 -9.10 -25.34
CA SER A 394 31.94 -8.19 -26.21
C SER A 394 33.39 -8.62 -26.42
N ILE A 395 34.03 -9.19 -25.39
CA ILE A 395 35.42 -9.64 -25.46
C ILE A 395 35.51 -10.99 -26.17
N LEU A 396 34.66 -11.95 -25.79
CA LEU A 396 34.74 -13.32 -26.27
C LEU A 396 34.09 -13.51 -27.63
N ARG A 397 33.01 -12.78 -27.92
CA ARG A 397 32.17 -12.93 -29.12
C ARG A 397 31.69 -11.56 -29.64
N PRO A 398 32.60 -10.70 -30.13
CA PRO A 398 32.25 -9.36 -30.64
C PRO A 398 31.29 -9.41 -31.83
N ASP A 399 31.20 -10.53 -32.54
CA ASP A 399 30.24 -10.77 -33.62
C ASP A 399 28.77 -10.66 -33.16
N LEU A 400 28.49 -10.90 -31.87
CA LEU A 400 27.15 -10.79 -31.29
C LEU A 400 26.58 -9.37 -31.29
N TRP A 401 27.41 -8.34 -31.49
CA TRP A 401 26.95 -6.97 -31.70
C TRP A 401 26.25 -6.80 -33.06
N ASN A 402 26.69 -7.54 -34.07
CA ASN A 402 26.18 -7.48 -35.44
C ASN A 402 25.19 -8.61 -35.76
N ALA A 403 24.94 -9.51 -34.81
CA ALA A 403 24.02 -10.62 -35.02
C ALA A 403 22.59 -10.10 -35.28
N PRO A 404 21.81 -10.70 -36.21
CA PRO A 404 20.49 -10.20 -36.61
C PRO A 404 19.49 -10.02 -35.47
N LEU A 405 19.62 -10.81 -34.41
CA LEU A 405 18.74 -10.75 -33.24
C LEU A 405 19.20 -9.74 -32.17
N GLY A 406 20.37 -9.11 -32.36
CA GLY A 406 20.96 -8.10 -31.48
C GLY A 406 21.00 -8.50 -29.99
N PRO A 407 21.54 -9.68 -29.63
CA PRO A 407 21.50 -10.17 -28.25
C PRO A 407 22.20 -9.20 -27.27
N LEU A 408 23.36 -8.65 -27.63
CA LEU A 408 24.07 -7.67 -26.80
C LEU A 408 23.38 -6.30 -26.79
N MET A 409 22.77 -5.90 -27.91
CA MET A 409 21.98 -4.66 -27.99
C MET A 409 20.81 -4.62 -27.01
N LYS A 410 20.15 -5.77 -26.80
CA LYS A 410 18.99 -5.89 -25.91
C LYS A 410 19.36 -5.76 -24.42
N ILE A 411 20.63 -5.90 -24.05
CA ILE A 411 21.06 -5.77 -22.65
C ILE A 411 20.86 -4.32 -22.15
N LEU A 412 21.10 -3.31 -22.98
CA LEU A 412 20.96 -1.90 -22.59
C LEU A 412 19.53 -1.52 -22.15
N PRO A 413 18.46 -1.75 -22.93
CA PRO A 413 17.10 -1.47 -22.48
C PRO A 413 16.69 -2.31 -21.27
N ILE A 414 17.20 -3.55 -21.15
CA ILE A 414 16.98 -4.40 -19.96
C ILE A 414 17.62 -3.75 -18.73
N LEU A 415 18.85 -3.26 -18.82
CA LEU A 415 19.53 -2.55 -17.73
C LEU A 415 18.74 -1.31 -17.28
N VAL A 416 18.27 -0.49 -18.22
CA VAL A 416 17.43 0.67 -17.91
C VAL A 416 16.16 0.25 -17.18
N LEU A 417 15.53 -0.85 -17.58
CA LEU A 417 14.34 -1.37 -16.91
C LEU A 417 14.60 -1.78 -15.46
N HIS A 418 15.78 -2.34 -15.15
CA HIS A 418 16.17 -2.64 -13.76
C HIS A 418 16.37 -1.38 -12.92
N PHE A 419 16.95 -0.31 -13.49
CA PHE A 419 17.04 0.98 -12.80
C PHE A 419 15.65 1.60 -12.58
N CYS A 420 14.75 1.53 -13.56
CA CYS A 420 13.35 1.94 -13.39
C CYS A 420 12.67 1.13 -12.28
N ALA A 421 12.86 -0.20 -12.25
CA ALA A 421 12.34 -1.07 -11.21
C ALA A 421 12.86 -0.69 -9.81
N LEU A 422 14.16 -0.39 -9.69
CA LEU A 422 14.77 0.10 -8.44
C LEU A 422 14.17 1.43 -8.00
N ALA A 423 13.95 2.35 -8.93
CA ALA A 423 13.40 3.68 -8.64
C ALA A 423 11.95 3.62 -8.11
N ILE A 424 11.15 2.65 -8.58
CA ILE A 424 9.74 2.50 -8.19
C ILE A 424 9.50 1.38 -7.16
N LEU A 425 10.56 0.69 -6.70
CA LEU A 425 10.44 -0.44 -5.77
C LEU A 425 9.85 -0.01 -4.42
N GLN A 426 10.27 1.17 -3.94
CA GLN A 426 9.75 1.73 -2.70
C GLN A 426 8.28 2.14 -2.88
N GLU A 427 7.47 1.81 -1.89
CA GLU A 427 6.07 2.23 -1.84
C GLU A 427 5.89 3.50 -1.00
N ARG A 428 6.94 3.88 -0.26
CA ARG A 428 7.08 5.06 0.61
C ARG A 428 8.54 5.40 0.76
#